data_AF-U1RS52-F1
#
_entry.id   AF-U1RS52-F1
#
_cell.length_a   1.000
_cell.length_b   1.000
_cell.length_c   1.000
_cell.angle_alpha   90.00
_cell.angle_beta   90.00
_cell.angle_gamma   90.00
#
_symmetry.space_group_name_H-M   'P 1'
#
loop_
_entity.id
_entity.type
_entity.pdbx_description
1 polymer ?
#
loop_
_entity_poly.entity_id
_entity_poly.type
_entity_poly.pdbx_seq_one_letter_code
_entity_poly.pdbx_strand_id
1 'polypeptide(L)'
;MSADSFAWFRNDRSQIDRHRDGLTLDCQGLSSTMLVAAKILPAQSREASDDFWVKNTREVHTATARTYGIIRVDDVDDPRNRLDGGRLLQHVHLAATAAGLGLHHMNQVTERIARDATQGLPDRFSQRWAAATGVPASQSLLAFRVGHPERAARPSPRRDLGDVMRDAGQ
;
A
#
# COMPACT_ATOMS: atom_id res chain seq x y z
N MET A 1 11.04 -4.71 -5.65
CA MET A 1 9.88 -4.42 -4.78
C MET A 1 10.26 -3.70 -3.50
N SER A 2 11.07 -4.27 -2.59
CA SER A 2 11.56 -3.51 -1.41
C SER A 2 12.50 -2.37 -1.83
N ALA A 3 13.51 -2.66 -2.67
CA ALA A 3 14.40 -1.64 -3.21
C ALA A 3 13.65 -0.51 -3.95
N ASP A 4 12.69 -0.88 -4.81
CA ASP A 4 11.84 0.10 -5.50
C ASP A 4 11.02 0.92 -4.50
N SER A 5 10.35 0.29 -3.53
CA SER A 5 9.59 0.99 -2.48
C SER A 5 10.46 1.93 -1.65
N PHE A 6 11.70 1.53 -1.35
CA PHE A 6 12.66 2.35 -0.63
C PHE A 6 13.08 3.60 -1.44
N ALA A 7 13.22 3.48 -2.76
CA ALA A 7 13.46 4.64 -3.64
C ALA A 7 12.28 5.63 -3.65
N TRP A 8 11.07 5.18 -3.32
CA TRP A 8 9.88 6.03 -3.16
C TRP A 8 9.74 6.64 -1.74
N PHE A 9 10.63 6.32 -0.81
CA PHE A 9 10.59 6.92 0.53
C PHE A 9 11.18 8.34 0.50
N ARG A 10 10.56 9.27 1.24
CA ARG A 10 11.02 10.64 1.43
C ARG A 10 11.42 10.80 2.90
N ASN A 11 12.73 10.86 3.13
CA ASN A 11 13.32 10.84 4.47
C ASN A 11 13.34 12.20 5.14
N ASP A 12 13.33 13.29 4.36
CA ASP A 12 13.43 14.64 4.89
C ASP A 12 12.48 15.62 4.20
N ARG A 13 12.36 16.81 4.80
CA ARG A 13 11.46 17.86 4.33
C ARG A 13 11.80 18.33 2.91
N SER A 14 13.08 18.42 2.55
CA SER A 14 13.50 18.87 1.22
C SER A 14 13.08 17.88 0.13
N GLN A 15 13.14 16.57 0.41
CA GLN A 15 12.64 15.53 -0.49
C GLN A 15 11.12 15.59 -0.63
N ILE A 16 10.40 15.81 0.47
CA ILE A 16 8.95 15.95 0.45
C ILE A 16 8.54 17.18 -0.37
N ASP A 17 9.16 18.34 -0.15
CA ASP A 17 8.83 19.58 -0.87
C ASP A 17 9.20 19.50 -2.35
N ARG A 18 10.30 18.82 -2.68
CA ARG A 18 10.73 18.63 -4.07
C ARG A 18 9.81 17.69 -4.85
N HIS A 19 9.51 16.52 -4.30
CA HIS A 19 8.84 15.45 -5.05
C HIS A 19 7.32 15.46 -4.86
N ARG A 20 6.84 15.89 -3.68
CA ARG A 20 5.43 15.96 -3.32
C ARG A 20 4.68 14.64 -3.55
N ASP A 21 5.38 13.53 -3.37
CA ASP A 21 4.89 12.17 -3.57
C ASP A 21 5.56 11.19 -2.59
N GLY A 22 5.35 9.89 -2.80
CA GLY A 22 6.07 8.85 -2.10
C GLY A 22 5.59 8.61 -0.66
N LEU A 23 6.34 7.74 0.02
CA LEU A 23 6.09 7.36 1.41
C LEU A 23 6.84 8.28 2.37
N THR A 24 6.23 8.60 3.51
CA THR A 24 6.82 9.48 4.54
C THR A 24 6.60 8.88 5.92
N LEU A 25 7.49 9.19 6.88
CA LEU A 25 7.32 8.77 8.28
C LEU A 25 5.97 9.19 8.87
N ASP A 26 5.45 10.35 8.47
CA ASP A 26 4.15 10.88 8.95
C ASP A 26 2.96 9.97 8.60
N CYS A 27 3.09 9.13 7.57
CA CYS A 27 2.00 8.29 7.06
C CYS A 27 2.09 6.83 7.53
N GLN A 28 3.08 6.48 8.35
CA GLN A 28 3.34 5.09 8.75
C GLN A 28 2.49 4.62 9.95
N GLY A 29 1.59 5.46 10.48
CA GLY A 29 0.74 5.10 11.63
C GLY A 29 1.47 5.01 12.97
N LEU A 30 2.66 5.60 13.07
CA LEU A 30 3.45 5.65 14.31
C LEU A 30 2.75 6.48 15.40
N SER A 31 3.01 6.17 16.67
CA SER A 31 2.62 7.05 17.78
C SER A 31 3.35 8.39 17.68
N SER A 32 2.80 9.45 18.29
CA SER A 32 3.41 10.78 18.24
C SER A 32 4.83 10.81 18.81
N THR A 33 5.08 10.08 19.90
CA THR A 33 6.40 9.97 20.51
C THR A 33 7.39 9.23 19.61
N MET A 34 6.97 8.11 19.03
CA MET A 34 7.79 7.34 18.11
C MET A 34 8.10 8.12 16.83
N LEU A 35 7.14 8.90 16.33
CA LEU A 35 7.33 9.75 15.16
C LEU A 35 8.33 10.89 15.42
N VAL A 36 8.28 11.52 16.60
CA VAL A 36 9.28 12.53 16.99
C VAL A 36 10.68 11.90 17.07
N ALA A 37 10.82 10.76 17.73
CA ALA A 37 12.10 10.05 17.79
C ALA A 37 12.61 9.67 16.39
N ALA A 38 11.74 9.12 15.53
CA ALA A 38 12.09 8.72 14.17
C ALA A 38 12.52 9.90 13.29
N LYS A 39 12.01 11.12 13.55
CA LYS A 39 12.41 12.33 12.81
C LYS A 39 13.74 12.94 13.27
N ILE A 40 14.21 12.61 14.47
CA ILE A 40 15.50 13.08 15.00
C ILE A 40 16.63 12.13 14.58
N LEU A 41 16.33 10.83 14.49
CA LEU A 41 17.30 9.82 14.09
C LEU A 41 17.69 9.94 12.61
N PRO A 42 18.92 9.53 12.23
CA PRO A 42 19.30 9.39 10.84
C PRO A 42 18.33 8.47 10.09
N ALA A 43 18.24 8.70 8.76
CA ALA A 43 17.48 7.82 7.87
C ALA A 43 17.90 6.36 8.08
N GLN A 44 16.91 5.49 8.21
CA GLN A 44 17.14 4.07 8.44
C GLN A 44 17.70 3.42 7.18
N SER A 45 18.53 2.38 7.35
CA SER A 45 18.93 1.55 6.21
C SER A 45 17.71 0.84 5.62
N ARG A 46 17.84 0.38 4.36
CA ARG A 46 16.79 -0.38 3.70
C ARG A 46 16.50 -1.67 4.46
N GLU A 47 17.53 -2.36 4.92
CA GLU A 47 17.43 -3.62 5.67
C GLU A 47 16.66 -3.41 6.98
N ALA A 48 16.99 -2.36 7.74
CA ALA A 48 16.25 -2.02 8.96
C ALA A 48 14.78 -1.67 8.68
N SER A 49 14.52 -0.99 7.55
CA SER A 49 13.17 -0.64 7.10
C SER A 49 12.37 -1.87 6.68
N ASP A 50 13.00 -2.83 6.00
CA ASP A 50 12.40 -4.10 5.60
C ASP A 50 11.99 -4.92 6.83
N ASP A 51 12.90 -5.08 7.80
CA ASP A 51 12.65 -5.81 9.04
C ASP A 51 11.53 -5.15 9.86
N PHE A 52 11.58 -3.82 9.97
CA PHE A 52 10.52 -3.04 10.60
C PHE A 52 9.17 -3.27 9.92
N TRP A 53 9.12 -3.27 8.59
CA TRP A 53 7.89 -3.45 7.84
C TRP A 53 7.30 -4.85 7.99
N VAL A 54 8.13 -5.90 7.93
CA VAL A 54 7.68 -7.29 8.12
C VAL A 54 7.15 -7.47 9.55
N LYS A 55 7.90 -6.97 10.55
CA LYS A 55 7.48 -7.03 11.95
C LYS A 55 6.15 -6.33 12.18
N ASN A 56 6.00 -5.08 11.75
CA ASN A 56 4.75 -4.34 11.93
C ASN A 56 3.61 -4.95 11.12
N THR A 57 3.89 -5.49 9.93
CA THR A 57 2.85 -6.18 9.17
C THR A 57 2.28 -7.34 9.97
N ARG A 58 3.12 -8.15 10.62
CA ARG A 58 2.69 -9.28 11.44
C ARG A 58 2.04 -8.86 12.75
N GLU A 59 2.72 -8.02 13.53
CA GLU A 59 2.39 -7.76 14.93
C GLU A 59 1.34 -6.65 15.10
N VAL A 60 1.22 -5.76 14.12
CA VAL A 60 0.27 -4.66 14.16
C VAL A 60 -0.74 -4.83 13.04
N HIS A 61 -0.30 -4.85 11.79
CA HIS A 61 -1.23 -4.70 10.68
C HIS A 61 -2.21 -5.86 10.58
N THR A 62 -1.69 -7.09 10.66
CA THR A 62 -2.51 -8.27 10.57
C THR A 62 -3.18 -8.64 11.90
N ALA A 63 -2.50 -8.40 13.03
CA ALA A 63 -3.01 -8.72 14.36
C ALA A 63 -4.18 -7.83 14.80
N THR A 64 -4.22 -6.57 14.32
CA THR A 64 -5.29 -5.61 14.67
C THR A 64 -6.36 -5.49 13.59
N ALA A 65 -6.19 -6.15 12.44
CA ALA A 65 -7.20 -6.13 11.38
C ALA A 65 -8.51 -6.77 11.89
N ARG A 66 -9.63 -6.05 11.75
CA ARG A 66 -10.95 -6.61 12.10
C ARG A 66 -11.48 -7.49 10.97
N THR A 67 -11.22 -7.11 9.73
CA THR A 67 -11.67 -7.84 8.56
C THR A 67 -10.72 -7.59 7.39
N TYR A 68 -10.66 -8.57 6.49
CA TYR A 68 -9.99 -8.46 5.20
C TYR A 68 -11.00 -8.54 4.08
N GLY A 69 -10.71 -7.89 2.97
CA GLY A 69 -11.43 -8.08 1.71
C GLY A 69 -10.46 -8.22 0.56
N ILE A 70 -10.97 -8.76 -0.55
CA ILE A 70 -10.22 -8.94 -1.80
C ILE A 70 -11.01 -8.28 -2.91
N ILE A 71 -10.33 -7.44 -3.66
CA ILE A 71 -10.87 -6.89 -4.91
C ILE A 71 -10.70 -7.98 -5.97
N ARG A 72 -11.80 -8.66 -6.29
CA ARG A 72 -11.83 -9.71 -7.29
C ARG A 72 -12.12 -9.11 -8.67
N VAL A 73 -11.39 -9.58 -9.67
CA VAL A 73 -11.61 -9.28 -11.09
C VAL A 73 -11.57 -10.58 -11.89
N ASP A 74 -12.07 -10.57 -13.13
CA ASP A 74 -12.12 -11.79 -13.95
C ASP A 74 -10.73 -12.29 -14.35
N ASP A 75 -9.85 -11.35 -14.70
CA ASP A 75 -8.45 -11.59 -15.06
C ASP A 75 -7.60 -10.38 -14.62
N VAL A 76 -6.63 -10.62 -13.75
CA VAL A 76 -5.69 -9.59 -13.28
C VAL A 76 -4.69 -9.16 -14.35
N ASP A 77 -4.59 -9.85 -15.48
CA ASP A 77 -3.72 -9.45 -16.60
C ASP A 77 -4.38 -8.53 -17.62
N ASP A 78 -5.71 -8.46 -17.62
CA ASP A 78 -6.46 -7.51 -18.44
C ASP A 78 -6.40 -6.09 -17.85
N PRO A 79 -5.89 -5.08 -18.58
CA PRO A 79 -5.85 -3.69 -18.14
C PRO A 79 -7.23 -3.10 -17.79
N ARG A 80 -8.32 -3.51 -18.45
CA ARG A 80 -9.67 -3.03 -18.16
C ARG A 80 -10.13 -3.53 -16.80
N ASN A 81 -9.92 -4.82 -16.53
CA ASN A 81 -10.20 -5.43 -15.24
C ASN A 81 -9.42 -4.74 -14.11
N ARG A 82 -8.15 -4.39 -14.32
CA ARG A 82 -7.35 -3.63 -13.36
C ARG A 82 -7.94 -2.24 -13.07
N LEU A 83 -8.38 -1.52 -14.10
CA LEU A 83 -9.00 -0.20 -13.95
C LEU A 83 -10.33 -0.29 -13.19
N ASP A 84 -11.18 -1.25 -13.54
CA ASP A 84 -12.47 -1.43 -12.89
C ASP A 84 -12.32 -1.93 -11.44
N GLY A 85 -11.37 -2.83 -11.19
CA GLY A 85 -11.01 -3.22 -9.83
C GLY A 85 -10.44 -2.05 -9.01
N GLY A 86 -9.64 -1.17 -9.63
CA GLY A 86 -9.17 0.07 -8.99
C GLY A 86 -10.30 1.02 -8.62
N ARG A 87 -11.30 1.18 -9.50
CA ARG A 87 -12.51 1.97 -9.22
C ARG A 87 -13.31 1.37 -8.06
N LEU A 88 -13.51 0.05 -8.07
CA LEU A 88 -14.19 -0.66 -6.98
C LEU A 88 -13.46 -0.47 -5.66
N LEU A 89 -12.13 -0.62 -5.64
CA LEU A 89 -11.32 -0.37 -4.45
C LEU A 89 -11.54 1.04 -3.91
N GLN A 90 -11.52 2.05 -4.79
CA GLN A 90 -11.72 3.43 -4.37
C GLN A 90 -13.12 3.65 -3.78
N HIS A 91 -14.16 3.04 -4.36
CA HIS A 91 -15.51 3.09 -3.79
C HIS A 91 -15.58 2.43 -2.42
N VAL A 92 -14.96 1.25 -2.25
CA VAL A 92 -14.90 0.55 -0.95
C VAL A 92 -14.15 1.39 0.08
N HIS A 93 -13.02 2.00 -0.29
CA HIS A 93 -12.26 2.88 0.59
C HIS A 93 -13.10 4.08 1.03
N LEU A 94 -13.72 4.80 0.09
CA LEU A 94 -14.54 5.96 0.41
C LEU A 94 -15.76 5.60 1.28
N ALA A 95 -16.40 4.46 1.02
CA ALA A 95 -17.50 3.97 1.85
C ALA A 95 -17.04 3.63 3.27
N ALA A 96 -15.87 2.99 3.43
CA ALA A 96 -15.28 2.72 4.73
C ALA A 96 -15.00 4.03 5.49
N THR A 97 -14.38 5.02 4.84
CA THR A 97 -14.11 6.34 5.44
C THR A 97 -15.40 7.05 5.86
N ALA A 98 -16.44 7.03 5.02
CA ALA A 98 -17.74 7.63 5.34
C ALA A 98 -18.41 6.96 6.56
N ALA A 99 -18.14 5.67 6.78
CA ALA A 99 -18.57 4.92 7.96
C ALA A 99 -17.64 5.08 9.19
N GLY A 100 -16.61 5.92 9.12
CA GLY A 100 -15.64 6.11 10.21
C GLY A 100 -14.64 4.96 10.38
N LEU A 101 -14.45 4.14 9.34
CA LEU A 101 -13.50 3.02 9.32
C LEU A 101 -12.21 3.42 8.60
N GLY A 102 -11.09 2.90 9.08
CA GLY A 102 -9.80 2.97 8.39
C GLY A 102 -9.64 1.77 7.45
N LEU A 103 -9.10 2.00 6.26
CA LEU A 103 -8.82 0.97 5.27
C LEU A 103 -7.37 1.06 4.78
N HIS A 104 -6.68 -0.08 4.72
CA HIS A 104 -5.29 -0.17 4.26
C HIS A 104 -5.18 -1.19 3.12
N HIS A 105 -4.69 -0.74 1.96
CA HIS A 105 -4.44 -1.61 0.81
C HIS A 105 -3.25 -2.54 1.09
N MET A 106 -3.35 -3.79 0.66
CA MET A 106 -2.38 -4.84 0.88
C MET A 106 -2.16 -5.63 -0.41
N ASN A 107 -1.23 -5.16 -1.23
CA ASN A 107 -0.89 -5.74 -2.52
C ASN A 107 0.44 -6.53 -2.49
N GLN A 108 1.08 -6.67 -1.33
CA GLN A 108 2.42 -7.26 -1.24
C GLN A 108 2.48 -8.69 -1.81
N VAL A 109 1.46 -9.52 -1.55
CA VAL A 109 1.44 -10.90 -2.04
C VAL A 109 1.09 -10.96 -3.52
N THR A 110 0.12 -10.17 -3.98
CA THR A 110 -0.26 -10.14 -5.40
C THR A 110 0.86 -9.57 -6.27
N GLU A 111 1.60 -8.57 -5.78
CA GLU A 111 2.81 -8.07 -6.43
C GLU A 111 3.93 -9.12 -6.46
N ARG A 112 4.11 -9.94 -5.40
CA ARG A 112 5.08 -11.05 -5.44
C ARG A 112 4.76 -12.05 -6.54
N ILE A 113 3.48 -12.41 -6.67
CA ILE A 113 2.97 -13.33 -7.69
C ILE A 113 3.22 -12.76 -9.09
N ALA A 114 2.78 -11.51 -9.33
CA ALA A 114 2.96 -10.84 -10.61
C ALA A 114 4.44 -10.68 -10.99
N ARG A 115 5.30 -10.35 -10.02
CA ARG A 115 6.76 -10.27 -10.21
C ARG A 115 7.34 -11.61 -10.60
N ASP A 116 7.03 -12.68 -9.85
CA ASP A 116 7.55 -14.02 -10.12
C ASP A 116 7.15 -14.46 -11.53
N ALA A 117 5.89 -14.25 -11.93
CA ALA A 117 5.41 -14.55 -13.29
C ALA A 117 6.15 -13.75 -14.38
N THR A 118 6.28 -12.43 -14.20
CA THR A 118 6.95 -11.54 -15.17
C THR A 118 8.44 -11.88 -15.33
N GLN A 119 9.08 -12.38 -14.27
CA GLN A 119 10.49 -12.78 -14.27
C GLN A 119 10.71 -14.26 -14.65
N GLY A 120 9.65 -15.01 -14.98
CA GLY A 120 9.74 -16.45 -15.24
C GLY A 120 10.24 -17.26 -14.03
N LEU A 121 10.05 -16.74 -12.82
CA LEU A 121 10.43 -17.41 -11.57
C LEU A 121 9.31 -18.38 -11.13
N PRO A 122 9.65 -19.40 -10.33
CA PRO A 122 8.65 -20.31 -9.80
C PRO A 122 7.57 -19.58 -8.99
N ASP A 123 6.31 -19.91 -9.24
CA ASP A 123 5.18 -19.40 -8.46
C ASP A 123 5.16 -20.03 -7.07
N ARG A 124 5.47 -19.21 -6.05
CA ARG A 124 5.54 -19.64 -4.65
C ARG A 124 4.29 -19.33 -3.86
N PHE A 125 3.39 -18.51 -4.40
CA PHE A 125 2.37 -17.83 -3.60
C PHE A 125 0.94 -18.06 -4.09
N SER A 126 0.67 -18.32 -5.37
CA SER A 126 -0.71 -18.42 -5.85
C SER A 126 -1.50 -19.53 -5.19
N GLN A 127 -0.91 -20.72 -5.02
CA GLN A 127 -1.59 -21.83 -4.35
C GLN A 127 -1.87 -21.50 -2.88
N ARG A 128 -0.91 -20.87 -2.18
CA ARG A 128 -1.06 -20.47 -0.77
C ARG A 128 -2.10 -19.36 -0.62
N TRP A 129 -2.12 -18.42 -1.57
CA TRP A 129 -3.12 -17.36 -1.64
C TRP A 129 -4.52 -17.94 -1.79
N ALA A 130 -4.73 -18.82 -2.77
CA ALA A 130 -6.02 -19.45 -3.00
C ALA A 130 -6.47 -20.27 -1.79
N ALA A 131 -5.56 -21.01 -1.16
CA ALA A 131 -5.85 -21.75 0.06
C ALA A 131 -6.23 -20.85 1.25
N ALA A 132 -5.56 -19.71 1.40
CA ALA A 132 -5.81 -18.79 2.52
C ALA A 132 -7.06 -17.92 2.32
N THR A 133 -7.43 -17.63 1.07
CA THR A 133 -8.46 -16.63 0.75
C THR A 133 -9.71 -17.19 0.11
N GLY A 134 -9.65 -18.40 -0.44
CA GLY A 134 -10.70 -18.98 -1.27
C GLY A 134 -10.82 -18.34 -2.67
N VAL A 135 -9.95 -17.39 -3.04
CA VAL A 135 -9.98 -16.69 -4.33
C VAL A 135 -8.72 -17.02 -5.13
N PRO A 136 -8.83 -17.43 -6.41
CA PRO A 136 -7.67 -17.63 -7.27
C PRO A 136 -6.81 -16.36 -7.37
N ALA A 137 -5.49 -16.52 -7.40
CA ALA A 137 -4.56 -15.40 -7.53
C ALA A 137 -4.76 -14.63 -8.85
N SER A 138 -5.06 -15.34 -9.94
CA SER A 138 -5.38 -14.76 -11.26
C SER A 138 -6.63 -13.89 -11.26
N GLN A 139 -7.43 -13.93 -10.19
CA GLN A 139 -8.63 -13.13 -10.02
C GLN A 139 -8.52 -12.14 -8.87
N SER A 140 -7.37 -12.08 -8.18
CA SER A 140 -7.18 -11.29 -6.97
C SER A 140 -6.32 -10.08 -7.26
N LEU A 141 -6.94 -8.93 -7.57
CA LEU A 141 -6.21 -7.71 -7.90
C LEU A 141 -5.37 -7.23 -6.68
N LEU A 142 -6.00 -7.17 -5.52
CA LEU A 142 -5.36 -6.85 -4.24
C LEU A 142 -6.25 -7.24 -3.05
N ALA A 143 -5.63 -7.41 -1.88
CA ALA A 143 -6.35 -7.44 -0.62
C ALA A 143 -6.36 -6.05 0.04
N PHE A 144 -7.27 -5.86 0.98
CA PHE A 144 -7.26 -4.75 1.92
C PHE A 144 -7.66 -5.24 3.30
N ARG A 145 -7.31 -4.48 4.33
CA ARG A 145 -7.81 -4.65 5.69
C ARG A 145 -8.63 -3.44 6.10
N VAL A 146 -9.66 -3.66 6.92
CA VAL A 146 -10.54 -2.62 7.44
C VAL A 146 -10.72 -2.77 8.96
N GLY A 147 -10.92 -1.66 9.65
CA GLY A 147 -11.19 -1.64 11.08
C GLY A 147 -11.37 -0.23 11.64
N HIS A 148 -11.52 -0.13 12.97
CA HIS A 148 -11.59 1.16 13.65
C HIS A 148 -10.17 1.70 13.90
N PRO A 149 -9.83 2.89 13.40
CA PRO A 149 -8.53 3.48 13.64
C PRO A 149 -8.43 3.97 15.10
N GLU A 150 -7.35 3.59 15.80
CA GLU A 150 -7.05 4.13 17.14
C GLU A 150 -6.49 5.56 17.10
N ARG A 151 -5.98 5.98 15.93
CA ARG A 151 -5.29 7.26 15.72
C ARG A 151 -5.64 7.83 14.36
N ALA A 152 -5.74 9.15 14.28
CA ALA A 152 -5.88 9.83 13.00
C ALA A 152 -4.60 9.71 12.18
N ALA A 153 -4.71 9.30 10.92
CA ALA A 153 -3.59 9.33 9.99
C ALA A 153 -3.30 10.76 9.54
N ARG A 154 -2.02 11.09 9.34
CA ARG A 154 -1.64 12.37 8.73
C ARG A 154 -1.77 12.29 7.21
N PRO A 155 -2.15 13.38 6.53
CA PRO A 155 -2.17 13.40 5.07
C PRO A 155 -0.78 13.12 4.49
N SER A 156 -0.72 12.30 3.44
CA SER A 156 0.49 12.12 2.64
C SER A 156 0.65 13.28 1.64
N PRO A 157 1.89 13.63 1.26
CA PRO A 157 2.12 14.69 0.27
C PRO A 157 1.48 14.33 -1.09
N ARG A 158 1.05 15.35 -1.82
CA ARG A 158 0.48 15.23 -3.17
C ARG A 158 1.08 16.31 -4.07
N ARG A 159 1.36 15.92 -5.32
CA ARG A 159 1.76 16.83 -6.39
C ARG A 159 0.65 17.84 -6.65
N ASP A 160 1.04 19.01 -7.13
CA ASP A 160 0.06 20.02 -7.49
C ASP A 160 -0.69 19.59 -8.75
N LEU A 161 -1.91 20.12 -8.91
CA LEU A 161 -2.74 19.80 -10.06
C LEU A 161 -2.06 20.15 -11.40
N GLY A 162 -1.33 21.27 -11.44
CA GLY A 162 -0.55 21.69 -12.62
C GLY A 162 0.61 20.76 -12.98
N ASP A 163 1.06 19.89 -12.07
CA ASP A 163 2.11 18.90 -12.36
C ASP A 163 1.55 17.66 -13.09
N VAL A 164 0.24 17.45 -13.03
CA VAL A 164 -0.41 16.20 -13.47
C VAL A 164 -1.49 16.39 -14.53
N MET A 165 -2.10 17.57 -14.61
CA MET A 165 -2.99 17.92 -15.71
C MET A 165 -2.18 18.43 -16.89
N ARG A 166 -2.55 17.97 -18.08
CA ARG A 166 -2.16 18.63 -19.33
C ARG A 166 -3.39 19.37 -19.82
N ASP A 167 -3.24 20.64 -20.16
CA ASP A 167 -4.32 21.37 -20.84
C ASP A 167 -4.64 20.65 -22.14
N ALA A 168 -5.92 20.33 -22.34
CA ALA A 168 -6.39 19.61 -23.52
C ALA A 168 -6.43 20.49 -24.79
N GLY A 169 -5.59 21.53 -24.85
CA GLY A 169 -5.61 22.58 -25.87
C GLY A 169 -4.21 23.03 -26.27
N GLN A 170 -3.44 22.11 -26.87
CA GLN A 170 -2.44 22.36 -27.92
C GLN A 170 -2.46 21.20 -28.91
#